data_AF-A0A0K0QVG1-F1
#
_entry.id   AF-A0A0K0QVG1-F1
#
_cell.length_a   1.000
_cell.length_b   1.000
_cell.length_c   1.000
_cell.angle_alpha   90.00
_cell.angle_beta   90.00
_cell.angle_gamma   90.00
#
_symmetry.space_group_name_H-M   'P 1'
#
loop_
_entity.id
_entity.type
_entity.pdbx_description
1 polymer ?
#
loop_
_entity_poly.entity_id
_entity_poly.type
_entity_poly.pdbx_seq_one_letter_code
_entity_poly.pdbx_strand_id
1 'polypeptide(L)'
;MDKYKQSLSTSTRPFSQPFCRRLMKPRINYKNISLISRFISQRGKILSRRVNKFTLKQQQLITIAIKQARILSLLPFIKFDII
;
A
#
# COMPACT_ATOMS: atom_id res chain seq x y z
N MET A 1 -6.43 -22.15 42.31
CA MET A 1 -5.32 -22.50 41.39
C MET A 1 -5.37 -21.47 40.27
N ASP A 2 -4.83 -20.27 40.51
CA ASP A 2 -5.16 -19.11 39.68
C ASP A 2 -3.92 -18.28 39.39
N LYS A 3 -3.07 -18.75 38.48
CA LYS A 3 -1.96 -17.94 37.94
C LYS A 3 -1.70 -18.36 36.50
N TYR A 4 -2.31 -17.66 35.53
CA TYR A 4 -1.67 -17.25 34.25
C TYR A 4 -2.70 -16.56 33.34
N LYS A 5 -2.92 -15.26 33.57
CA LYS A 5 -3.40 -14.34 32.53
C LYS A 5 -2.43 -13.16 32.50
N GLN A 6 -1.29 -13.37 31.85
CA GLN A 6 -0.47 -12.25 31.38
C GLN A 6 -1.09 -11.79 30.06
N SER A 7 -1.96 -10.80 30.13
CA SER A 7 -2.38 -10.03 28.96
C SER A 7 -1.15 -9.29 28.43
N LEU A 8 -0.64 -9.74 27.28
CA LEU A 8 0.35 -8.99 26.53
C LEU A 8 -0.33 -7.71 26.02
N SER A 9 -0.13 -6.62 26.76
CA SER A 9 -0.47 -5.26 26.35
C SER A 9 0.48 -4.84 25.23
N THR A 10 0.24 -5.34 24.02
CA THR A 10 0.89 -4.75 22.85
C THR A 10 0.28 -3.36 22.69
N SER A 11 1.06 -2.34 23.05
CA SER A 11 0.78 -0.93 22.76
C SER A 11 0.78 -0.76 21.24
N THR A 12 -0.32 -1.14 20.61
CA THR A 12 -0.59 -0.79 19.22
C THR A 12 -1.00 0.67 19.24
N ARG A 13 0.00 1.56 19.23
CA ARG A 13 -0.26 2.99 19.06
C ARG A 13 -1.17 3.13 17.83
N PRO A 14 -2.38 3.72 17.95
CA PRO A 14 -3.19 3.97 16.78
C PRO A 14 -2.34 4.85 15.87
N PHE A 15 -2.15 4.41 14.63
CA PHE A 15 -1.36 5.13 13.65
C PHE A 15 -1.99 6.53 13.50
N SER A 16 -1.42 7.51 14.21
CA SER A 16 -1.90 8.87 14.22
C SER A 16 -1.82 9.37 12.79
N GLN A 17 -2.98 9.67 12.22
CA GLN A 17 -3.07 10.22 10.87
C GLN A 17 -2.93 11.74 10.98
N PRO A 18 -1.80 12.37 10.60
CA PRO A 18 -1.81 13.79 10.32
C PRO A 18 -2.30 14.06 8.89
N PHE A 19 -2.27 13.06 8.00
CA PHE A 19 -2.51 13.25 6.57
C PHE A 19 -3.94 12.88 6.15
N CYS A 20 -4.92 13.31 6.93
CA CYS A 20 -6.30 13.45 6.47
C CYS A 20 -6.64 14.92 6.43
N ARG A 21 -6.24 15.61 5.35
CA ARG A 21 -7.02 16.74 4.86
C ARG A 21 -6.57 17.13 3.46
N ARG A 22 -7.51 17.06 2.51
CA ARG A 22 -7.44 17.68 1.18
C ARG A 22 -6.28 17.20 0.31
N LEU A 23 -6.61 16.24 -0.55
CA LEU A 23 -6.33 16.29 -1.99
C LEU A 23 -6.89 14.98 -2.56
N MET A 24 -8.20 14.95 -2.76
CA MET A 24 -8.74 14.14 -3.85
C MET A 24 -8.30 14.88 -5.12
N LYS A 25 -7.10 14.60 -5.64
CA LYS A 25 -6.83 13.61 -6.70
C LYS A 25 -6.47 14.36 -8.00
N PRO A 26 -5.38 14.00 -8.67
CA PRO A 26 -5.54 13.40 -9.99
C PRO A 26 -6.23 12.02 -9.79
N ARG A 27 -7.26 11.71 -10.58
CA ARG A 27 -7.92 10.39 -10.51
C ARG A 27 -6.85 9.32 -10.70
N ILE A 28 -6.63 8.49 -9.67
CA ILE A 28 -5.65 7.39 -9.72
C ILE A 28 -6.20 6.35 -10.68
N ASN A 29 -5.70 6.37 -11.91
CA ASN A 29 -6.05 5.48 -13.00
C ASN A 29 -4.84 4.63 -13.35
N TYR A 30 -5.08 3.40 -13.82
CA TYR A 30 -4.03 2.47 -14.30
C TYR A 30 -3.14 3.07 -15.41
N LYS A 31 -3.66 4.05 -16.16
CA LYS A 31 -2.94 4.77 -17.23
C LYS A 31 -1.78 5.62 -16.72
N ASN A 32 -1.82 6.07 -15.46
CA ASN A 32 -0.81 6.95 -14.89
C ASN A 32 0.36 6.15 -14.29
N ILE A 33 1.20 5.57 -15.16
CA ILE A 33 2.30 4.66 -14.77
C ILE A 33 3.31 5.36 -13.85
N SER A 34 3.63 6.63 -14.09
CA SER A 34 4.55 7.43 -13.25
C SER A 34 4.08 7.56 -11.80
N LEU A 35 2.76 7.64 -11.57
CA LEU A 35 2.21 7.69 -10.21
C LEU A 35 2.17 6.30 -9.57
N ILE A 36 1.74 5.29 -10.32
CA ILE A 36 1.52 3.95 -9.77
C ILE A 36 2.84 3.24 -9.49
N SER A 37 3.86 3.44 -10.33
CA SER A 37 5.19 2.83 -10.18
C SER A 37 5.85 3.15 -8.82
N ARG A 38 5.58 4.31 -8.24
CA ARG A 38 6.08 4.72 -6.91
C ARG A 38 5.56 3.85 -5.76
N PHE A 39 4.42 3.18 -5.96
CA PHE A 39 3.78 2.34 -4.94
C PHE A 39 4.15 0.86 -5.05
N ILE A 40 5.14 0.56 -5.88
CA ILE A 40 5.63 -0.79 -6.14
C ILE A 40 7.08 -0.85 -5.69
N SER A 41 7.48 -1.97 -5.09
CA SER A 41 8.87 -2.24 -4.78
C SER A 41 9.67 -2.48 -6.06
N GLN A 42 10.99 -2.43 -5.93
CA GLN A 42 11.92 -2.77 -7.02
C GLN A 42 11.62 -4.13 -7.65
N ARG A 43 11.28 -5.14 -6.84
CA ARG A 43 10.90 -6.50 -7.29
C ARG A 43 9.54 -6.59 -8.00
N GLY A 44 8.80 -5.49 -8.07
CA GLY A 44 7.45 -5.50 -8.65
C GLY A 44 6.35 -5.92 -7.65
N LYS A 45 6.55 -5.85 -6.33
CA LYS A 45 5.49 -6.14 -5.33
C LYS A 45 4.80 -4.85 -4.86
N ILE A 46 3.49 -4.91 -4.56
CA ILE A 46 2.75 -3.73 -4.07
C ILE A 46 3.19 -3.41 -2.64
N LEU A 47 3.52 -2.14 -2.37
CA LEU A 47 3.89 -1.68 -1.03
C LEU A 47 2.70 -1.70 -0.07
N SER A 48 2.97 -2.03 1.20
CA SER A 48 1.95 -2.06 2.25
C SER A 48 1.44 -0.66 2.58
N ARG A 49 0.17 -0.57 2.99
CA ARG A 49 -0.47 0.67 3.46
C ARG A 49 0.34 1.40 4.52
N ARG A 50 1.00 0.65 5.43
CA ARG A 50 1.80 1.21 6.53
C ARG A 50 3.01 2.01 6.03
N VAL A 51 3.62 1.58 4.92
CA VAL A 51 4.78 2.25 4.32
C VAL A 51 4.33 3.54 3.63
N ASN A 52 3.26 3.46 2.85
CA ASN A 52 2.75 4.62 2.09
C ASN A 52 1.96 5.62 2.95
N LYS A 53 1.60 5.26 4.18
CA LYS A 53 0.79 6.08 5.10
C LYS A 53 -0.56 6.50 4.50
N PHE A 54 -1.22 5.59 3.77
CA PHE A 54 -2.52 5.83 3.14
C PHE A 54 -3.71 5.45 4.03
N THR A 55 -4.85 6.07 3.76
CA THR A 55 -6.14 5.57 4.23
C THR A 55 -6.50 4.25 3.54
N LEU A 56 -7.40 3.47 4.13
CA LEU A 56 -7.84 2.19 3.58
C LEU A 56 -8.43 2.36 2.16
N LYS A 57 -9.30 3.37 1.97
CA LYS A 57 -9.95 3.66 0.69
C LYS A 57 -8.93 4.00 -0.41
N GLN A 58 -7.92 4.82 -0.10
CA GLN A 58 -6.86 5.16 -1.05
C GLN A 58 -6.04 3.93 -1.43
N GLN A 59 -5.65 3.10 -0.45
CA GLN A 59 -4.89 1.88 -0.72
C GLN A 59 -5.68 0.92 -1.62
N GLN A 60 -6.99 0.76 -1.40
CA GLN A 60 -7.86 -0.07 -2.24
C GLN A 60 -7.88 0.42 -3.69
N LEU A 61 -8.08 1.73 -3.90
CA LEU A 61 -8.09 2.34 -5.24
C LEU A 61 -6.75 2.13 -5.96
N ILE A 62 -5.63 2.35 -5.27
CA ILE A 62 -4.29 2.12 -5.83
C ILE A 62 -4.12 0.65 -6.20
N THR A 63 -4.49 -0.26 -5.30
CA THR A 63 -4.36 -1.71 -5.52
C THR A 63 -5.13 -2.16 -6.75
N ILE A 64 -6.36 -1.66 -6.94
CA ILE A 64 -7.17 -1.95 -8.13
C ILE A 64 -6.46 -1.42 -9.39
N ALA A 65 -5.98 -0.17 -9.37
CA ALA A 65 -5.29 0.42 -10.51
C ALA A 65 -3.98 -0.33 -10.87
N ILE A 66 -3.20 -0.77 -9.88
CA ILE A 66 -1.98 -1.57 -10.12
C ILE A 66 -2.34 -2.91 -10.76
N LYS A 67 -3.38 -3.59 -10.24
CA LYS A 67 -3.82 -4.88 -10.78
C LYS A 67 -4.30 -4.76 -12.22
N GLN A 68 -5.08 -3.73 -12.54
CA GLN A 68 -5.50 -3.42 -13.91
C GLN A 68 -4.30 -3.17 -14.82
N ALA A 69 -3.34 -2.35 -14.39
CA ALA A 69 -2.12 -2.09 -15.15
C ALA A 69 -1.28 -3.35 -15.41
N ARG A 70 -1.25 -4.30 -14.47
CA ARG A 70 -0.57 -5.60 -14.66
C ARG A 70 -1.27 -6.51 -15.67
N ILE A 71 -2.60 -6.55 -15.65
CA ILE A 71 -3.39 -7.32 -16.64
C ILE A 71 -3.14 -6.76 -18.05
N LEU A 72 -3.00 -5.45 -18.18
CA LEU A 72 -2.68 -4.76 -19.43
C LEU A 72 -1.18 -4.74 -19.77
N SER A 73 -0.34 -5.49 -19.05
CA SER A 73 1.11 -5.57 -19.25
C SER A 73 1.87 -4.24 -19.15
N LEU A 74 1.27 -3.19 -18.55
CA LEU A 74 1.94 -1.90 -18.29
C LEU A 74 2.95 -1.99 -17.14
N LEU A 75 2.76 -2.96 -16.24
CA LEU A 75 3.62 -3.21 -15.09
C LEU A 75 3.91 -4.70 -14.97
N PRO A 76 5.16 -5.09 -14.68
CA PRO A 76 5.51 -6.49 -14.52
C PRO A 76 5.01 -7.05 -13.18
N PHE A 77 4.73 -8.36 -13.16
CA PHE A 77 4.39 -9.10 -11.94
C PHE A 77 5.63 -9.37 -11.08
N ILE A 78 6.75 -9.65 -11.72
CA ILE A 78 8.05 -9.95 -11.10
C ILE A 78 9.10 -9.19 -11.90
N LYS A 79 9.95 -8.44 -11.20
CA LYS A 79 11.19 -7.91 -11.78
C LYS A 79 12.34 -8.73 -11.23
N PHE A 80 13.15 -9.28 -12.13
CA PHE A 80 14.41 -9.90 -11.77
C PHE A 80 15.44 -8.78 -11.66
N ASP A 81 15.98 -8.60 -10.46
CA ASP A 81 17.18 -7.80 -10.29
C ASP A 81 18.32 -8.68 -10.80
N ILE A 82 18.76 -8.43 -12.04
CA ILE A 82 19.99 -9.05 -12.56
C ILE A 82 21.12 -8.39 -11.77
N ILE A 83 21.78 -9.20 -10.96
CA ILE A 83 22.95 -8.82 -10.15
C ILE A 83 24.14 -8.61 -11.08
#